data_AF-A0A2E0SAK4-F1
#
_entry.id   AF-A0A2E0SAK4-F1
#
_cell.length_a   1.000
_cell.length_b   1.000
_cell.length_c   1.000
_cell.angle_alpha   90.00
_cell.angle_beta   90.00
_cell.angle_gamma   90.00
#
_symmetry.space_group_name_H-M   'P 1'
#
loop_
_entity.id
_entity.type
_entity.pdbx_description
1 polymer ?
#
loop_
_entity_poly.entity_id
_entity_poly.type
_entity_poly.pdbx_seq_one_letter_code
_entity_poly.pdbx_strand_id
1 'polypeptide(L)'
;MAKKTSTPDTWEMKDRIYHLKSDSKPVVYVIPSRHTRRKPLLWFDDNEKIQKELRYATNQSSPFVEEQKGVATLGHIAFRNGTLVVPKRRQNLQKMLSLYHPMKDIIYVERDEVKEATNDLGYMEMEIEALLVAREMDIDQAEAILRVEIGSSVNNMTSNAIKRDLMLMAKKNPYMFLELAQDDSVELRNIGIKAVEANILKISPDNRTFQWASNGRKLFTVPLDEHPYSALAAWFKTDEGMEVLTSIQKRLK
;
A
#
# COMPACT_ATOMS: atom_id res chain seq x y z
N MET A 1 17.21 -41.63 18.07
CA MET A 1 17.47 -40.28 18.60
C MET A 1 16.41 -39.35 18.04
N ALA A 2 15.36 -39.08 18.80
CA ALA A 2 14.23 -38.27 18.35
C ALA A 2 14.61 -36.78 18.38
N LYS A 3 14.35 -36.08 17.27
CA LYS A 3 14.48 -34.62 17.12
C LYS A 3 13.68 -33.92 18.22
N LYS A 4 14.36 -33.10 19.03
CA LYS A 4 13.73 -32.12 19.91
C LYS A 4 12.93 -31.13 19.05
N THR A 5 11.62 -31.22 19.10
CA THR A 5 10.72 -30.10 18.80
C THR A 5 10.68 -29.21 20.03
N SER A 6 11.48 -28.14 20.03
CA SER A 6 11.37 -27.06 21.03
C SER A 6 11.01 -25.76 20.32
N THR A 7 9.72 -25.46 20.26
CA THR A 7 9.26 -24.07 20.32
C THR A 7 9.19 -23.69 21.80
N PRO A 8 9.94 -22.67 22.21
CA PRO A 8 9.32 -21.37 22.40
C PRO A 8 10.08 -20.27 21.65
N ASP A 9 9.29 -19.35 21.11
CA ASP A 9 9.71 -18.09 20.50
C ASP A 9 10.72 -17.37 21.42
N THR A 10 12.00 -17.39 21.06
CA THR A 10 13.09 -16.90 21.90
C THR A 10 13.07 -15.38 21.89
N TRP A 11 12.38 -14.79 22.86
CA TRP A 11 12.47 -13.36 23.15
C TRP A 11 13.94 -12.96 23.26
N GLU A 12 14.42 -12.16 22.31
CA GLU A 12 15.82 -11.72 22.25
C GLU A 12 16.04 -10.42 23.03
N MET A 13 17.22 -10.25 23.62
CA MET A 13 17.65 -9.02 24.30
C MET A 13 18.26 -8.03 23.32
N LYS A 14 17.42 -7.21 22.70
CA LYS A 14 17.83 -6.09 21.83
C LYS A 14 17.19 -4.77 22.26
N ASP A 15 17.68 -3.66 21.73
CA ASP A 15 16.99 -2.38 21.88
C ASP A 15 15.68 -2.45 21.09
N ARG A 16 14.59 -1.98 21.70
CA ARG A 16 13.24 -2.06 21.11
C ARG A 16 12.60 -0.68 21.05
N ILE A 17 11.87 -0.44 19.98
CA ILE A 17 11.08 0.77 19.77
C ILE A 17 9.61 0.35 19.74
N TYR A 18 8.77 1.06 20.46
CA TYR A 18 7.33 0.87 20.44
C TYR A 18 6.64 2.14 19.97
N HIS A 19 5.59 1.99 19.17
CA HIS A 19 4.80 3.10 18.63
C HIS A 19 3.35 2.99 19.04
N LEU A 20 2.71 4.13 19.34
CA LEU A 20 1.27 4.17 19.50
C LEU A 20 0.60 3.89 18.15
N LYS A 21 -0.50 3.11 18.17
CA LYS A 21 -1.30 2.78 16.99
C LYS A 21 -2.19 3.95 16.53
N SER A 22 -2.39 4.96 17.36
CA SER A 22 -3.19 6.13 17.03
C SER A 22 -2.43 7.06 16.07
N ASP A 23 -3.15 7.64 15.09
CA ASP A 23 -2.62 8.67 14.19
C ASP A 23 -2.23 9.95 14.94
N SER A 24 -2.85 10.19 16.10
CA SER A 24 -2.48 11.29 16.98
C SER A 24 -1.17 10.97 17.71
N LYS A 25 -0.16 11.83 17.54
CA LYS A 25 1.14 11.75 18.22
C LYS A 25 1.19 12.75 19.38
N PRO A 26 0.57 12.47 20.54
CA PRO A 26 0.59 13.38 21.68
C PRO A 26 2.02 13.59 22.18
N VAL A 27 2.28 14.77 22.74
CA VAL A 27 3.59 15.12 23.33
C VAL A 27 4.00 14.10 24.40
N VAL A 28 3.06 13.70 25.26
CA VAL A 28 3.24 12.61 26.23
C VAL A 28 1.96 11.78 26.31
N TYR A 29 2.10 10.46 26.25
CA TYR A 29 1.03 9.50 26.51
C TYR A 29 1.50 8.41 27.46
N VAL A 30 0.78 8.20 28.56
CA VAL A 30 1.20 7.30 29.64
C VAL A 30 0.29 6.09 29.71
N ILE A 31 0.87 4.90 29.60
CA ILE A 31 0.17 3.63 29.80
C ILE A 31 0.28 3.18 31.27
N PRO A 32 -0.69 2.42 31.80
CA PRO A 32 -0.63 1.91 33.17
C PRO A 32 0.63 1.09 33.42
N SER A 33 1.33 1.39 34.52
CA SER A 33 2.51 0.66 34.96
C SER A 33 2.24 -0.26 36.16
N ARG A 34 1.02 -0.26 36.72
CA ARG A 34 0.62 -1.12 37.84
C ARG A 34 -0.86 -1.41 37.77
N HIS A 35 -1.25 -2.61 38.21
CA HIS A 35 -2.65 -2.95 38.40
C HIS A 35 -3.35 -2.03 39.41
N THR A 36 -4.51 -1.52 39.01
CA THR A 36 -5.45 -0.83 39.89
C THR A 36 -6.86 -1.23 39.50
N ARG A 37 -7.83 -1.04 40.41
CA ARG A 37 -9.24 -1.29 40.11
C ARG A 37 -9.75 -0.56 38.85
N ARG A 38 -9.20 0.63 38.54
CA ARG A 38 -9.56 1.41 37.34
C ARG A 38 -8.80 0.99 36.07
N LYS A 39 -7.59 0.46 36.23
CA LYS A 39 -6.69 0.07 35.12
C LYS A 39 -6.17 -1.34 35.42
N PRO A 40 -6.93 -2.38 35.01
CA PRO A 40 -6.54 -3.75 35.29
C PRO A 40 -5.29 -4.11 34.46
N LEU A 41 -4.24 -4.53 35.15
CA LEU A 41 -2.99 -4.98 34.55
C LEU A 41 -2.73 -6.43 34.95
N LEU A 42 -3.52 -7.32 34.36
CA LEU A 42 -3.51 -8.76 34.63
C LEU A 42 -3.13 -9.48 33.34
N TRP A 43 -2.30 -10.50 33.44
CA TRP A 43 -1.95 -11.40 32.36
C TRP A 43 -2.37 -12.82 32.73
N PHE A 44 -2.98 -13.54 31.79
CA PHE A 44 -3.39 -14.92 32.01
C PHE A 44 -2.26 -15.85 31.57
N ASP A 45 -1.76 -16.67 32.50
CA ASP A 45 -0.77 -17.70 32.20
C ASP A 45 -1.46 -18.98 31.74
N ASP A 46 -1.33 -19.32 30.46
CA ASP A 46 -1.96 -20.52 29.88
C ASP A 46 -1.44 -21.83 30.49
N ASN A 47 -0.21 -21.83 31.01
CA ASN A 47 0.40 -23.05 31.56
C ASN A 47 -0.13 -23.35 32.97
N GLU A 48 -0.14 -22.32 33.81
CA GLU A 48 -0.58 -22.43 35.22
C GLU A 48 -2.09 -22.19 35.37
N LYS A 49 -2.76 -21.67 34.33
CA LYS A 49 -4.19 -21.27 34.31
C LYS A 49 -4.55 -20.26 35.40
N ILE A 50 -3.62 -19.38 35.74
CA ILE A 50 -3.75 -18.38 36.80
C ILE A 50 -3.60 -16.98 36.21
N GLN A 51 -4.34 -16.01 36.76
CA GLN A 51 -4.13 -14.60 36.45
C GLN A 51 -2.99 -14.02 37.29
N LYS A 52 -1.94 -13.54 36.62
CA LYS A 52 -0.78 -12.91 37.23
C LYS A 52 -0.90 -11.39 37.17
N GLU A 53 -0.66 -10.74 38.30
CA GLU A 53 -0.61 -9.29 38.39
C GLU A 53 0.71 -8.74 37.81
N LEU A 54 0.60 -7.72 36.97
CA LEU A 54 1.74 -7.02 36.39
C LEU A 54 2.00 -5.69 37.09
N ARG A 55 3.28 -5.40 37.34
CA ARG A 55 3.77 -4.13 37.86
C ARG A 55 5.16 -3.82 37.32
N TYR A 56 5.29 -2.67 36.67
CA TYR A 56 6.58 -2.14 36.27
C TYR A 56 7.30 -1.44 37.43
N ALA A 57 8.30 -2.11 37.99
CA ALA A 57 9.18 -1.55 39.00
C ALA A 57 10.62 -1.48 38.47
N THR A 58 11.24 -0.30 38.48
CA THR A 58 12.55 -0.06 37.83
C THR A 58 13.70 -0.83 38.47
N ASN A 59 13.58 -1.19 39.75
CA ASN A 59 14.59 -1.90 40.52
C ASN A 59 14.39 -3.43 40.56
N GLN A 60 13.37 -3.95 39.87
CA GLN A 60 13.03 -5.37 39.86
C GLN A 60 13.37 -6.00 38.51
N SER A 61 13.75 -7.27 38.50
CA SER A 61 14.09 -8.02 37.27
C SER A 61 12.87 -8.52 36.50
N SER A 62 11.75 -8.77 37.20
CA SER A 62 10.52 -9.31 36.63
C SER A 62 9.37 -8.31 36.66
N PRO A 63 8.48 -8.32 35.64
CA PRO A 63 7.24 -7.54 35.66
C PRO A 63 6.13 -8.16 36.52
N PHE A 64 6.24 -9.44 36.92
CA PHE A 64 5.23 -10.12 37.73
C PHE A 64 5.36 -9.75 39.21
N VAL A 65 4.25 -9.37 39.84
CA VAL A 65 4.26 -8.91 41.25
C VAL A 65 4.76 -9.99 42.20
N GLU A 66 4.37 -11.24 41.97
CA GLU A 66 4.74 -12.39 42.81
C GLU A 66 6.25 -12.67 42.83
N GLU A 67 6.96 -12.32 41.76
CA GLU A 67 8.40 -12.55 41.62
C GLU A 67 9.25 -11.38 42.17
N GLN A 68 8.62 -10.24 42.50
CA GLN A 68 9.31 -9.04 42.94
C GLN A 68 9.71 -9.14 44.42
N LYS A 69 10.99 -8.87 44.71
CA LYS A 69 11.55 -9.01 46.06
C LYS A 69 11.86 -7.63 46.66
N GLY A 70 11.43 -7.42 47.90
CA GLY A 70 11.70 -6.18 48.64
C GLY A 70 10.86 -4.99 48.17
N VAL A 71 11.38 -3.78 48.37
CA VAL A 71 10.66 -2.53 48.02
C VAL A 71 10.61 -2.37 46.50
N ALA A 72 9.44 -2.04 45.96
CA ALA A 72 9.25 -1.84 44.53
C ALA A 72 9.19 -0.33 44.19
N THR A 73 10.16 0.15 43.41
CA THR A 73 10.17 1.53 42.91
C THR A 73 9.38 1.59 41.61
N LEU A 74 8.17 2.17 41.67
CA LEU A 74 7.27 2.22 40.52
C LEU A 74 7.85 3.07 39.38
N GLY A 75 7.90 2.50 38.17
CA GLY A 75 8.27 3.22 36.97
C GLY A 75 7.06 3.78 36.23
N HIS A 76 7.29 4.83 35.43
CA HIS A 76 6.29 5.35 34.48
C HIS A 76 6.65 4.90 33.06
N ILE A 77 5.63 4.49 32.30
CA ILE A 77 5.77 4.12 30.90
C ILE A 77 5.12 5.21 30.06
N ALA A 78 5.95 6.07 29.47
CA ALA A 78 5.52 7.27 28.77
C ALA A 78 6.04 7.28 27.33
N PHE A 79 5.13 7.24 26.38
CA PHE A 79 5.41 7.49 24.97
C PHE A 79 5.55 8.99 24.77
N ARG A 80 6.63 9.41 24.11
CA ARG A 80 6.88 10.81 23.76
C ARG A 80 6.75 10.96 22.25
N ASN A 81 5.90 11.89 21.81
CA ASN A 81 5.59 12.08 20.39
C ASN A 81 5.16 10.76 19.71
N GLY A 82 4.41 9.91 20.42
CA GLY A 82 3.95 8.61 19.93
C GLY A 82 4.96 7.47 19.96
N THR A 83 6.20 7.69 20.42
CA THR A 83 7.26 6.66 20.42
C THR A 83 7.84 6.43 21.82
N LEU A 84 8.16 5.18 22.13
CA LEU A 84 8.88 4.77 23.33
C LEU A 84 10.09 3.91 22.95
N VAL A 85 11.29 4.41 23.25
CA VAL A 85 12.54 3.67 23.06
C VAL A 85 12.91 2.99 24.37
N VAL A 86 13.06 1.66 24.33
CA VAL A 86 13.42 0.86 25.50
C VAL A 86 14.74 0.14 25.25
N PRO A 87 15.82 0.52 25.96
CA PRO A 87 17.12 -0.13 25.79
C PRO A 87 17.12 -1.53 26.39
N LYS A 88 17.97 -2.42 25.85
CA LYS A 88 18.11 -3.84 26.23
C LYS A 88 18.35 -4.09 27.71
N ARG A 89 18.93 -3.11 28.41
CA ARG A 89 19.16 -3.14 29.87
C ARG A 89 17.86 -3.15 30.69
N ARG A 90 16.75 -2.62 30.15
CA ARG A 90 15.45 -2.57 30.83
C ARG A 90 14.61 -3.81 30.49
N GLN A 91 15.15 -4.98 30.84
CA GLN A 91 14.54 -6.27 30.47
C GLN A 91 13.13 -6.45 31.02
N ASN A 92 12.88 -6.01 32.26
CA ASN A 92 11.57 -6.04 32.89
C ASN A 92 10.51 -5.26 32.08
N LEU A 93 10.85 -4.05 31.63
CA LEU A 93 9.97 -3.20 30.82
C LEU A 93 9.73 -3.81 29.45
N GLN A 94 10.78 -4.32 28.81
CA GLN A 94 10.64 -4.95 27.50
C GLN A 94 9.79 -6.22 27.55
N LYS A 95 10.02 -7.10 28.54
CA LYS A 95 9.18 -8.30 28.73
C LYS A 95 7.73 -7.91 28.97
N MET A 96 7.50 -6.91 29.82
CA MET A 96 6.16 -6.38 30.03
C MET A 96 5.53 -5.92 28.71
N LEU A 97 6.21 -5.07 27.95
CA LEU A 97 5.63 -4.46 26.74
C LEU A 97 5.48 -5.43 25.56
N SER A 98 6.45 -6.32 25.34
CA SER A 98 6.47 -7.24 24.20
C SER A 98 5.70 -8.53 24.44
N LEU A 99 5.53 -8.97 25.69
CA LEU A 99 4.93 -10.28 25.99
C LEU A 99 3.61 -10.19 26.76
N TYR A 100 3.54 -9.35 27.79
CA TYR A 100 2.52 -9.52 28.83
C TYR A 100 1.50 -8.39 28.93
N HIS A 101 1.83 -7.19 28.47
CA HIS A 101 1.02 -6.02 28.72
C HIS A 101 -0.32 -6.11 27.95
N PRO A 102 -1.48 -5.98 28.62
CA PRO A 102 -2.80 -6.16 27.99
C PRO A 102 -3.10 -5.22 26.82
N MET A 103 -2.42 -4.09 26.76
CA MET A 103 -2.60 -3.08 25.70
C MET A 103 -1.66 -3.25 24.50
N LYS A 104 -0.81 -4.30 24.50
CA LYS A 104 0.01 -4.67 23.34
C LYS A 104 -0.91 -4.97 22.15
N ASP A 105 -0.55 -4.48 20.97
CA ASP A 105 -1.28 -4.61 19.69
C ASP A 105 -2.67 -3.91 19.64
N ILE A 106 -3.15 -3.40 20.78
CA ILE A 106 -4.38 -2.60 20.91
C ILE A 106 -4.04 -1.10 20.85
N ILE A 107 -3.17 -0.64 21.75
CA ILE A 107 -2.82 0.79 21.88
C ILE A 107 -1.45 1.10 21.27
N TYR A 108 -0.52 0.16 21.37
CA TYR A 108 0.82 0.31 20.83
C TYR A 108 1.29 -1.00 20.20
N VAL A 109 2.25 -0.89 19.29
CA VAL A 109 2.88 -2.01 18.58
C VAL A 109 4.40 -1.91 18.70
N GLU A 110 5.08 -3.05 18.70
CA GLU A 110 6.53 -3.09 18.59
C GLU A 110 6.94 -2.80 17.14
N ARG A 111 7.94 -1.92 16.97
CA ARG A 111 8.53 -1.65 15.66
C ARG A 111 9.42 -2.83 15.27
N ASP A 112 9.03 -3.52 14.22
CA ASP A 112 9.85 -4.57 13.63
C ASP A 112 10.69 -3.98 12.49
N GLU A 113 11.93 -3.62 12.82
CA GLU A 113 12.90 -3.03 11.87
C GLU A 113 13.13 -3.94 10.65
N VAL A 114 13.04 -5.26 10.81
CA VAL A 114 13.23 -6.20 9.71
C VAL A 114 12.06 -6.07 8.74
N LYS A 115 10.82 -6.13 9.26
CA LYS A 115 9.61 -6.07 8.43
C LYS A 115 9.44 -4.73 7.72
N GLU A 116 9.79 -3.61 8.36
CA GLU A 116 9.79 -2.30 7.70
C GLU A 116 10.85 -2.25 6.59
N ALA A 117 12.08 -2.72 6.86
CA ALA A 117 13.14 -2.73 5.85
C ALA A 117 12.79 -3.59 4.63
N THR A 118 12.11 -4.74 4.79
CA THR A 118 11.66 -5.55 3.64
C THR A 118 10.58 -4.84 2.83
N ASN A 119 9.64 -4.17 3.49
CA ASN A 119 8.59 -3.42 2.81
C ASN A 119 9.16 -2.21 2.04
N ASP A 120 10.09 -1.48 2.66
CA ASP A 120 10.77 -0.35 2.04
C ASP A 120 11.62 -0.80 0.85
N LEU A 121 12.33 -1.92 0.98
CA LEU A 121 13.09 -2.53 -0.13
C LEU A 121 12.18 -2.91 -1.28
N GLY A 122 11.06 -3.60 -1.01
CA GLY A 122 10.10 -3.97 -2.04
C GLY A 122 9.50 -2.75 -2.76
N TYR A 123 9.20 -1.68 -2.04
CA TYR A 123 8.73 -0.43 -2.65
C TYR A 123 9.82 0.21 -3.53
N MET A 124 11.07 0.25 -3.07
CA MET A 124 12.20 0.76 -3.84
C MET A 124 12.45 -0.07 -5.11
N GLU A 125 12.37 -1.39 -5.04
CA GLU A 125 12.50 -2.28 -6.19
C GLU A 125 11.39 -2.02 -7.22
N MET A 126 10.14 -1.87 -6.77
CA MET A 126 9.02 -1.50 -7.64
C MET A 126 9.18 -0.11 -8.26
N GLU A 127 9.64 0.89 -7.50
CA GLU A 127 9.91 2.24 -8.02
C GLU A 127 10.99 2.19 -9.12
N ILE A 128 12.05 1.43 -8.91
CA ILE A 128 13.11 1.24 -9.90
C ILE A 128 12.56 0.56 -11.17
N GLU A 129 11.78 -0.50 -11.02
CA GLU A 129 11.16 -1.19 -12.14
C GLU A 129 10.24 -0.26 -12.94
N ALA A 130 9.35 0.47 -12.27
CA ALA A 130 8.45 1.43 -12.89
C ALA A 130 9.23 2.51 -13.66
N LEU A 131 10.31 3.04 -13.10
CA LEU A 131 11.15 4.04 -13.76
C LEU A 131 11.90 3.48 -14.97
N LEU A 132 12.33 2.22 -14.94
CA LEU A 132 12.95 1.56 -16.09
C LEU A 132 11.95 1.37 -17.23
N VAL A 133 10.74 0.89 -16.91
CA VAL A 133 9.64 0.74 -17.87
C VAL A 133 9.28 2.09 -18.49
N ALA A 134 9.05 3.13 -17.67
CA ALA A 134 8.75 4.48 -18.15
C ALA A 134 9.86 5.08 -19.02
N ARG A 135 11.12 4.75 -18.76
CA ARG A 135 12.27 5.23 -19.53
C ARG A 135 12.29 4.64 -20.95
N GLU A 136 11.94 3.35 -21.06
CA GLU A 136 12.02 2.57 -22.31
C GLU A 136 10.74 2.66 -23.15
N MET A 137 9.63 3.06 -22.54
CA MET A 137 8.34 3.24 -23.19
C MET A 137 8.40 4.27 -24.33
N ASP A 138 7.70 3.96 -25.43
CA ASP A 138 7.52 4.88 -26.55
C ASP A 138 6.53 6.01 -26.23
N ILE A 139 6.56 7.05 -27.06
CA ILE A 139 5.80 8.27 -26.82
C ILE A 139 4.29 8.03 -26.95
N ASP A 140 3.86 7.13 -27.84
CA ASP A 140 2.44 6.85 -28.07
C ASP A 140 1.83 6.07 -26.91
N GLN A 141 2.55 5.09 -26.37
CA GLN A 141 2.18 4.39 -25.15
C GLN A 141 2.20 5.32 -23.94
N ALA A 142 3.22 6.16 -23.80
CA ALA A 142 3.30 7.14 -22.73
C ALA A 142 2.10 8.11 -22.75
N GLU A 143 1.71 8.57 -23.93
CA GLU A 143 0.52 9.41 -24.12
C GLU A 143 -0.76 8.66 -23.70
N ALA A 144 -0.89 7.39 -24.07
CA ALA A 144 -2.05 6.57 -23.71
C ALA A 144 -2.23 6.47 -22.19
N ILE A 145 -1.13 6.23 -21.47
CA ILE A 145 -1.13 6.14 -20.00
C ILE A 145 -1.47 7.51 -19.38
N LEU A 146 -0.80 8.59 -19.80
CA LEU A 146 -1.07 9.92 -19.26
C LEU A 146 -2.49 10.40 -19.54
N ARG A 147 -3.11 9.98 -20.65
CA ARG A 147 -4.49 10.32 -20.98
C ARG A 147 -5.49 9.79 -19.94
N VAL A 148 -5.15 8.72 -19.22
CA VAL A 148 -5.98 8.22 -18.11
C VAL A 148 -5.99 9.22 -16.95
N GLU A 149 -4.88 9.92 -16.68
CA GLU A 149 -4.77 10.87 -15.57
C GLU A 149 -5.25 12.28 -15.94
N ILE A 150 -4.78 12.82 -17.07
CA ILE A 150 -5.01 14.22 -17.45
C ILE A 150 -5.93 14.39 -18.67
N GLY A 151 -6.41 13.31 -19.27
CA GLY A 151 -7.41 13.36 -20.33
C GLY A 151 -6.88 13.92 -21.65
N SER A 152 -7.74 14.62 -22.41
CA SER A 152 -7.40 15.13 -23.76
C SER A 152 -6.35 16.25 -23.76
N SER A 153 -5.96 16.79 -22.61
CA SER A 153 -4.92 17.82 -22.55
C SER A 153 -3.54 17.30 -22.98
N VAL A 154 -3.32 15.97 -22.96
CA VAL A 154 -2.06 15.36 -23.39
C VAL A 154 -1.75 15.67 -24.86
N ASN A 155 -2.78 15.83 -25.71
CA ASN A 155 -2.62 16.17 -27.13
C ASN A 155 -1.81 17.44 -27.39
N ASN A 156 -1.82 18.37 -26.42
CA ASN A 156 -1.13 19.66 -26.55
C ASN A 156 0.27 19.64 -25.92
N MET A 157 0.70 18.51 -25.38
CA MET A 157 1.98 18.38 -24.68
C MET A 157 3.10 18.03 -25.65
N THR A 158 4.29 18.59 -25.39
CA THR A 158 5.50 18.18 -26.12
C THR A 158 5.95 16.79 -25.68
N SER A 159 6.64 16.05 -26.55
CA SER A 159 7.17 14.71 -26.22
C SER A 159 8.05 14.71 -24.97
N ASN A 160 8.82 15.79 -24.75
CA ASN A 160 9.63 15.97 -23.53
C ASN A 160 8.76 16.15 -22.28
N ALA A 161 7.64 16.87 -22.38
CA ALA A 161 6.69 17.03 -21.28
C ALA A 161 5.98 15.71 -20.95
N ILE A 162 5.55 14.97 -21.98
CA ILE A 162 4.97 13.62 -21.83
C ILE A 162 5.96 12.71 -21.11
N LYS A 163 7.20 12.62 -21.59
CA LYS A 163 8.20 11.75 -20.97
C LYS A 163 8.53 12.16 -19.53
N ARG A 164 8.61 13.46 -19.26
CA ARG A 164 8.81 13.98 -17.89
C ARG A 164 7.66 13.58 -16.96
N ASP A 165 6.42 13.78 -17.41
CA ASP A 165 5.25 13.57 -16.56
C ASP A 165 4.99 12.08 -16.34
N LEU A 166 5.27 11.24 -17.34
CA LEU A 166 5.27 9.78 -17.20
C LEU A 166 6.28 9.32 -16.13
N MET A 167 7.52 9.83 -16.17
CA MET A 167 8.54 9.51 -15.17
C MET A 167 8.13 9.98 -13.77
N LEU A 168 7.44 11.13 -13.65
CA LEU A 168 6.90 11.61 -12.38
C LEU A 168 5.76 10.72 -11.86
N MET A 169 4.90 10.21 -12.75
CA MET A 169 3.85 9.25 -12.39
C MET A 169 4.46 7.95 -11.88
N ALA A 170 5.39 7.35 -12.64
CA ALA A 170 6.11 6.13 -12.26
C ALA A 170 6.80 6.26 -10.90
N LYS A 171 7.38 7.43 -10.61
CA LYS A 171 8.00 7.71 -9.31
C LYS A 171 7.00 7.83 -8.16
N LYS A 172 5.91 8.57 -8.37
CA LYS A 172 4.94 8.87 -7.29
C LYS A 172 4.05 7.69 -6.96
N ASN A 173 3.69 6.89 -7.96
CA ASN A 173 2.80 5.76 -7.81
C ASN A 173 3.25 4.58 -8.70
N PRO A 174 4.34 3.89 -8.32
CA PRO A 174 4.92 2.82 -9.13
C PRO A 174 3.93 1.69 -9.44
N TYR A 175 3.11 1.30 -8.47
CA TYR A 175 2.14 0.22 -8.62
C TYR A 175 1.10 0.54 -9.69
N MET A 176 0.43 1.69 -9.57
CA MET A 176 -0.57 2.12 -10.55
C MET A 176 0.04 2.29 -11.94
N PHE A 177 1.25 2.84 -12.03
CA PHE A 177 1.94 2.99 -13.30
C PHE A 177 2.20 1.63 -13.97
N LEU A 178 2.75 0.66 -13.23
CA LEU A 178 3.02 -0.68 -13.76
C LEU A 178 1.74 -1.40 -14.19
N GLU A 179 0.65 -1.24 -13.44
CA GLU A 179 -0.67 -1.78 -13.81
C GLU A 179 -1.16 -1.20 -15.13
N LEU A 180 -1.06 0.12 -15.32
CA LEU A 180 -1.44 0.79 -16.56
C LEU A 180 -0.52 0.43 -17.73
N ALA A 181 0.77 0.25 -17.47
CA ALA A 181 1.76 -0.13 -18.49
C ALA A 181 1.55 -1.57 -19.00
N GLN A 182 0.97 -2.45 -18.18
CA GLN A 182 0.68 -3.83 -18.56
C GLN A 182 -0.72 -4.02 -19.17
N ASP A 183 -1.62 -3.03 -19.07
CA ASP A 183 -2.97 -3.13 -19.63
C ASP A 183 -3.01 -2.72 -21.12
N ASP A 184 -3.01 -3.72 -22.00
CA ASP A 184 -3.19 -3.56 -23.46
C ASP A 184 -4.45 -2.73 -23.81
N SER A 185 -5.46 -2.74 -22.94
CA SER A 185 -6.71 -2.00 -23.15
C SER A 185 -6.52 -0.49 -23.02
N VAL A 186 -5.46 0.00 -22.35
CA VAL A 186 -5.09 1.43 -22.32
C VAL A 186 -4.71 1.92 -23.72
N GLU A 187 -3.87 1.16 -24.43
CA GLU A 187 -3.44 1.51 -25.78
C GLU A 187 -4.63 1.48 -26.76
N LEU A 188 -5.45 0.43 -26.72
CA LEU A 188 -6.64 0.31 -27.56
C LEU A 188 -7.65 1.44 -27.33
N ARG A 189 -7.84 1.85 -26.08
CA ARG A 189 -8.66 3.03 -25.73
C ARG A 189 -8.10 4.30 -26.36
N ASN A 190 -6.79 4.52 -26.26
CA ASN A 190 -6.13 5.69 -26.83
C ASN A 190 -6.30 5.77 -28.35
N ILE A 191 -6.13 4.65 -29.06
CA ILE A 191 -6.35 4.58 -30.52
C ILE A 191 -7.80 4.96 -30.86
N GLY A 192 -8.77 4.45 -30.11
CA GLY A 192 -10.18 4.79 -30.28
C GLY A 192 -10.47 6.28 -30.08
N ILE A 193 -9.87 6.89 -29.05
CA ILE A 193 -10.01 8.33 -28.79
C ILE A 193 -9.37 9.15 -29.92
N LYS A 194 -8.12 8.84 -30.31
CA LYS A 194 -7.43 9.49 -31.43
C LYS A 194 -8.24 9.39 -32.73
N ALA A 195 -8.87 8.25 -32.99
CA ALA A 195 -9.70 8.05 -34.18
C ALA A 195 -10.98 8.92 -34.18
N VAL A 196 -11.59 9.17 -33.02
CA VAL A 196 -12.72 10.09 -32.90
C VAL A 196 -12.26 11.54 -33.06
N GLU A 197 -11.16 11.92 -32.42
CA GLU A 197 -10.57 13.26 -32.53
C GLU A 197 -10.15 13.59 -33.98
N ALA A 198 -9.62 12.61 -34.71
CA ALA A 198 -9.25 12.74 -36.12
C ALA A 198 -10.43 12.69 -37.10
N ASN A 199 -11.68 12.63 -36.62
CA ASN A 199 -12.88 12.44 -37.46
C ASN A 199 -12.81 11.21 -38.36
N ILE A 200 -12.17 10.12 -37.91
CA ILE A 200 -12.21 8.80 -38.56
C ILE A 200 -13.43 8.02 -38.07
N LEU A 201 -13.63 8.04 -36.76
CA LEU A 201 -14.80 7.52 -36.07
C LEU A 201 -15.68 8.66 -35.58
N LYS A 202 -16.97 8.38 -35.43
CA LYS A 202 -17.90 9.22 -34.68
C LYS A 202 -18.61 8.35 -33.65
N ILE A 203 -18.76 8.90 -32.46
CA ILE A 203 -19.65 8.36 -31.45
C ILE A 203 -20.97 9.14 -31.50
N SER A 204 -22.09 8.44 -31.34
CA SER A 204 -23.40 9.08 -31.24
C SER A 204 -23.48 10.00 -30.01
N PRO A 205 -24.33 11.05 -30.02
CA PRO A 205 -24.43 12.01 -28.90
C PRO A 205 -24.82 11.38 -27.56
N ASP A 206 -25.49 10.23 -27.59
CA ASP A 206 -25.85 9.43 -26.41
C ASP A 206 -24.71 8.49 -25.94
N ASN A 207 -23.55 8.54 -26.60
CA ASN A 207 -22.39 7.71 -26.35
C ASN A 207 -22.61 6.19 -26.52
N ARG A 208 -23.61 5.78 -27.31
CA ARG A 208 -24.00 4.35 -27.41
C ARG A 208 -23.60 3.67 -28.70
N THR A 209 -23.29 4.41 -29.76
CA THR A 209 -23.02 3.82 -31.08
C THR A 209 -21.77 4.43 -31.67
N PHE A 210 -20.81 3.58 -32.05
CA PHE A 210 -19.69 3.99 -32.88
C PHE A 210 -19.98 3.72 -34.35
N GLN A 211 -19.61 4.67 -35.20
CA GLN A 211 -19.82 4.63 -36.63
C GLN A 211 -18.66 5.28 -37.38
N TRP A 212 -18.48 4.91 -38.64
CA TRP A 212 -17.53 5.59 -39.52
C TRP A 212 -17.96 7.03 -39.76
N ALA A 213 -17.03 7.97 -39.62
CA ALA A 213 -17.30 9.38 -39.88
C ALA A 213 -17.57 9.66 -41.37
N SER A 214 -16.98 8.86 -42.27
CA SER A 214 -17.01 9.09 -43.72
C SER A 214 -18.34 8.74 -44.39
N ASN A 215 -19.02 7.70 -43.92
CA ASN A 215 -20.26 7.19 -44.55
C ASN A 215 -21.39 6.91 -43.54
N GLY A 216 -21.16 7.14 -42.24
CA GLY A 216 -22.15 6.89 -41.19
C GLY A 216 -22.45 5.41 -40.95
N ARG A 217 -21.70 4.47 -41.55
CA ARG A 217 -21.93 3.03 -41.33
C ARG A 217 -21.61 2.68 -39.88
N LYS A 218 -22.58 2.08 -39.20
CA LYS A 218 -22.46 1.59 -37.83
C LYS A 218 -21.40 0.51 -37.72
N LEU A 219 -20.55 0.61 -36.69
CA LEU A 219 -19.54 -0.39 -36.34
C LEU A 219 -20.07 -1.32 -35.26
N PHE A 220 -20.35 -0.77 -34.07
CA PHE A 220 -20.90 -1.55 -32.96
C PHE A 220 -21.73 -0.66 -32.02
N THR A 221 -22.43 -1.30 -31.09
CA THR A 221 -23.19 -0.63 -30.03
C THR A 221 -22.52 -0.90 -28.70
N VAL A 222 -22.34 0.12 -27.89
CA VAL A 222 -21.82 0.02 -26.52
C VAL A 222 -22.83 -0.75 -25.67
N PRO A 223 -22.42 -1.81 -24.95
CA PRO A 223 -23.28 -2.51 -23.99
C PRO A 223 -23.90 -1.56 -22.95
N LEU A 224 -25.02 -1.97 -22.36
CA LEU A 224 -25.61 -1.23 -21.24
C LEU A 224 -24.61 -1.24 -20.07
N ASP A 225 -24.45 -0.11 -19.39
CA ASP A 225 -23.58 0.07 -18.20
C ASP A 225 -22.05 0.01 -18.43
N GLU A 226 -21.57 0.04 -19.67
CA GLU A 226 -20.13 0.13 -19.96
C GLU A 226 -19.69 1.52 -20.44
N HIS A 227 -18.44 1.88 -20.11
CA HIS A 227 -17.81 3.09 -20.64
C HIS A 227 -17.50 2.91 -22.15
N PRO A 228 -17.83 3.87 -23.03
CA PRO A 228 -17.78 3.68 -24.48
C PRO A 228 -16.43 3.25 -25.03
N TYR A 229 -15.35 3.87 -24.55
CA TYR A 229 -14.00 3.55 -25.01
C TYR A 229 -13.49 2.23 -24.44
N SER A 230 -13.97 1.82 -23.26
CA SER A 230 -13.64 0.50 -22.70
C SER A 230 -14.32 -0.60 -23.51
N ALA A 231 -15.59 -0.41 -23.87
CA ALA A 231 -16.33 -1.29 -24.76
C ALA A 231 -15.69 -1.34 -26.16
N LEU A 232 -15.23 -0.21 -26.69
CA LEU A 232 -14.52 -0.14 -27.97
C LEU A 232 -13.20 -0.93 -27.93
N ALA A 233 -12.42 -0.78 -26.85
CA ALA A 233 -11.18 -1.54 -26.68
C ALA A 233 -11.45 -3.05 -26.57
N ALA A 234 -12.52 -3.46 -25.88
CA ALA A 234 -12.95 -4.86 -25.86
C ALA A 234 -13.40 -5.34 -27.24
N TRP A 235 -14.14 -4.51 -27.99
CA TRP A 235 -14.59 -4.83 -29.34
C TRP A 235 -13.43 -4.97 -30.33
N PHE A 236 -12.38 -4.15 -30.23
CA PHE A 236 -11.18 -4.28 -31.06
C PHE A 236 -10.44 -5.62 -30.88
N LYS A 237 -10.67 -6.34 -29.78
CA LYS A 237 -10.13 -7.69 -29.55
C LYS A 237 -10.92 -8.80 -30.25
N THR A 238 -12.07 -8.49 -30.85
CA THR A 238 -12.86 -9.43 -31.66
C THR A 238 -12.35 -9.48 -33.10
N ASP A 239 -12.67 -10.54 -33.85
CA ASP A 239 -12.26 -10.71 -35.24
C ASP A 239 -12.69 -9.52 -36.13
N GLU A 240 -13.96 -9.10 -36.02
CA GLU A 240 -14.49 -7.94 -36.76
C GLU A 240 -13.81 -6.63 -36.34
N GLY A 241 -13.58 -6.46 -35.03
CA GLY A 241 -12.96 -5.26 -34.49
C GLY A 241 -11.50 -5.12 -34.88
N MET A 242 -10.77 -6.22 -35.02
CA MET A 242 -9.36 -6.24 -35.39
C MET A 242 -9.12 -5.76 -36.83
N GLU A 243 -10.00 -6.14 -37.77
CA GLU A 243 -9.96 -5.63 -39.15
C GLU A 243 -10.16 -4.11 -39.18
N VAL A 244 -11.13 -3.63 -38.40
CA VAL A 244 -11.44 -2.19 -38.30
C VAL A 244 -10.31 -1.42 -37.61
N LEU A 245 -9.73 -1.96 -36.55
CA LEU A 245 -8.57 -1.39 -35.87
C LEU A 245 -7.40 -1.19 -36.85
N THR A 246 -7.10 -2.21 -37.65
CA THR A 246 -6.05 -2.16 -38.67
C THR A 246 -6.32 -1.06 -39.70
N SER A 247 -7.59 -0.88 -40.09
CA SER A 247 -8.01 0.20 -41.00
C SER A 247 -7.84 1.59 -40.36
N ILE A 248 -8.19 1.74 -39.09
CA ILE A 248 -8.03 2.98 -38.32
C ILE A 248 -6.56 3.36 -38.20
N GLN A 249 -5.69 2.42 -37.79
CA GLN A 249 -4.26 2.66 -37.64
C GLN A 249 -3.61 3.12 -38.95
N LYS A 250 -4.04 2.58 -40.10
CA LYS A 250 -3.58 3.03 -41.43
C LYS A 250 -3.99 4.46 -41.78
N ARG A 251 -5.09 4.97 -41.20
CA ARG A 251 -5.58 6.34 -41.42
C ARG A 251 -5.03 7.35 -40.41
N LEU A 252 -4.50 6.86 -39.28
CA LEU A 252 -3.87 7.68 -38.24
C LEU A 252 -2.38 7.94 -38.50
N LYS A 253 -1.72 7.09 -39.32
CA LYS A 253 -0.38 7.34 -39.87
C LYS A 253 -0.44 8.39 -40.98
#